data_AF-A0A0F9PBA7-F1
#
_entry.id   AF-A0A0F9PBA7-F1
#
_cell.length_a   1.000
_cell.length_b   1.000
_cell.length_c   1.000
_cell.angle_alpha   90.00
_cell.angle_beta   90.00
_cell.angle_gamma   90.00
#
_symmetry.space_group_name_H-M   'P 1'
#
loop_
_entity.id
_entity.type
_entity.pdbx_description
1 polymer ?
#
loop_
_entity_poly.entity_id
_entity_poly.type
_entity_poly.pdbx_seq_one_letter_code
_entity_poly.pdbx_strand_id
1 'polypeptide(L)'
;MKWYKHDANANCDAKLRKVRLKYGMEGYGLYWYCLELIAQNVEKHNLSFELEHDAEIIAADVGIHFELVQEMMTFMVELGLFEQENGIITCLKLARRTDEYTSKIIKQLGSVPILSRQSPDKVRSNRREEKRLEQNRTEGDYPPELNVKAWERYLEHRKDIRAKRLTDKGKAAAISKWCESSHHAQMCAVQDSIQNGYTGCWPKKHEPQLASRKPSYAENLEAEMQEKGMV
;
A
#
# COMPACT_ATOMS: atom_id res chain seq x y z
N MET A 1 -14.17 21.02 2.21
CA MET A 1 -14.38 19.54 2.15
C MET A 1 -15.40 19.16 3.21
N LYS A 2 -16.24 18.13 3.01
CA LYS A 2 -17.38 17.89 3.93
C LYS A 2 -17.02 17.15 5.22
N TRP A 3 -15.94 16.36 5.22
CA TRP A 3 -15.50 15.60 6.40
C TRP A 3 -14.03 15.24 6.26
N TYR A 4 -13.30 15.21 7.38
CA TYR A 4 -11.91 14.73 7.46
C TYR A 4 -11.76 13.70 8.58
N LYS A 5 -10.71 12.90 8.53
CA LYS A 5 -10.42 11.89 9.56
C LYS A 5 -9.91 12.57 10.84
N HIS A 6 -10.64 12.39 11.93
CA HIS A 6 -10.22 12.82 13.27
C HIS A 6 -9.52 11.67 14.00
N ASP A 7 -8.36 11.95 14.60
CA ASP A 7 -7.63 10.93 15.36
C ASP A 7 -8.29 10.70 16.73
N ALA A 8 -8.64 9.46 17.05
CA ALA A 8 -9.29 9.12 18.32
C ALA A 8 -8.40 9.39 19.55
N ASN A 9 -7.08 9.44 19.35
CA ASN A 9 -6.08 9.70 20.38
C ASN A 9 -5.46 11.10 20.26
N ALA A 10 -6.10 12.05 19.57
CA ALA A 10 -5.52 13.38 19.40
C ALA A 10 -5.28 14.11 20.73
N ASN A 11 -6.10 13.84 21.75
CA ASN A 11 -5.90 14.35 23.10
C ASN A 11 -4.55 13.94 23.73
N CYS A 12 -3.96 12.85 23.24
CA CYS A 12 -2.70 12.29 23.70
C CYS A 12 -1.49 12.83 22.93
N ASP A 13 -1.69 13.61 21.86
CA ASP A 13 -0.59 14.21 21.10
C ASP A 13 0.23 15.17 21.97
N ALA A 14 1.56 15.08 21.88
CA ALA A 14 2.44 15.86 22.76
C ALA A 14 2.31 17.37 22.56
N LYS A 15 2.04 17.84 21.33
CA LYS A 15 1.87 19.27 21.04
C LYS A 15 0.52 19.75 21.53
N LEU A 16 -0.55 18.99 21.28
CA LEU A 16 -1.89 19.32 21.80
C LEU A 16 -1.97 19.26 23.33
N ARG A 17 -1.20 18.36 23.97
CA ARG A 17 -1.03 18.38 25.43
C ARG A 17 -0.37 19.67 25.92
N LYS A 18 0.64 20.20 25.21
CA LYS A 18 1.27 21.48 25.57
C LYS A 18 0.30 22.65 25.46
N VAL A 19 -0.50 22.70 24.40
CA VAL A 19 -1.58 23.69 24.25
C VAL A 19 -2.55 23.60 25.44
N ARG A 20 -3.01 22.40 25.75
CA ARG A 20 -3.90 22.18 26.90
C ARG A 20 -3.29 22.55 28.24
N LEU A 21 -2.00 22.35 28.41
CA LEU A 21 -1.30 22.68 29.64
C LEU A 21 -1.20 24.20 29.84
N LYS A 22 -1.08 24.97 28.75
CA LYS A 22 -0.97 26.43 28.81
C LYS A 22 -2.34 27.13 28.82
N TYR A 23 -3.29 26.66 28.02
CA TYR A 23 -4.57 27.34 27.75
C TYR A 23 -5.82 26.50 28.05
N GLY A 24 -5.66 25.34 28.69
CA GLY A 24 -6.79 24.48 29.03
C GLY A 24 -7.53 23.93 27.81
N MET A 25 -8.85 23.73 27.98
CA MET A 25 -9.70 23.23 26.91
C MET A 25 -10.00 24.28 25.84
N GLU A 26 -9.88 25.57 26.16
CA GLU A 26 -10.08 26.67 25.21
C GLU A 26 -9.07 26.59 24.07
N GLY A 27 -7.77 26.48 24.39
CA GLY A 27 -6.75 26.32 23.35
C GLY A 27 -6.89 25.02 22.55
N TYR A 28 -7.37 23.94 23.18
CA TYR A 28 -7.64 22.69 22.48
C TYR A 28 -8.81 22.83 21.49
N GLY A 29 -9.90 23.45 21.93
CA GLY A 29 -11.06 23.74 21.09
C GLY A 29 -10.69 24.67 19.94
N LEU A 30 -9.93 25.73 20.22
CA LEU A 30 -9.46 26.68 19.22
C LEU A 30 -8.64 26.01 18.11
N TYR A 31 -7.74 25.09 18.46
CA TYR A 31 -6.99 24.33 17.46
C TYR A 31 -7.92 23.57 16.49
N TRP A 32 -8.94 22.90 17.01
CA TRP A 32 -9.90 22.16 16.18
C TRP A 32 -10.76 23.08 15.35
N TYR A 33 -11.20 24.19 15.93
CA TYR A 33 -11.98 25.21 15.23
C TYR A 33 -11.20 25.79 14.04
N CYS A 34 -9.94 26.17 14.22
CA CYS A 34 -9.09 26.60 13.10
C CYS A 34 -8.95 25.51 12.03
N LEU A 35 -8.82 24.25 12.43
CA LEU A 35 -8.69 23.12 11.51
C LEU A 35 -9.98 22.85 10.73
N GLU A 36 -11.14 23.11 11.34
CA GLU A 36 -12.45 23.07 10.70
C GLU A 36 -12.62 24.19 9.67
N LEU A 37 -12.23 25.43 9.99
CA LEU A 37 -12.24 26.55 9.04
C LEU A 37 -11.40 26.25 7.81
N ILE A 38 -10.17 25.74 8.00
CA ILE A 38 -9.31 25.32 6.89
C ILE A 38 -9.99 24.20 6.09
N ALA A 39 -10.53 23.18 6.78
CA ALA A 39 -11.19 22.07 6.11
C ALA A 39 -12.42 22.53 5.30
N GLN A 40 -13.20 23.48 5.79
CA GLN A 40 -14.39 23.97 5.10
C GLN A 40 -14.03 24.50 3.70
N ASN A 41 -12.93 25.26 3.59
CA ASN A 41 -12.50 25.93 2.36
C ASN A 41 -11.87 25.00 1.30
N VAL A 42 -11.50 23.76 1.66
CA VAL A 42 -10.88 22.82 0.69
C VAL A 42 -11.93 22.26 -0.28
N GLU A 43 -11.99 22.79 -1.49
CA GLU A 43 -12.91 22.36 -2.55
C GLU A 43 -12.17 21.84 -3.80
N LYS A 44 -12.93 21.31 -4.77
CA LYS A 44 -12.36 20.72 -6.00
C LYS A 44 -11.46 21.68 -6.78
N HIS A 45 -11.80 22.97 -6.75
CA HIS A 45 -11.11 24.04 -7.46
C HIS A 45 -10.21 24.88 -6.53
N ASN A 46 -10.30 24.66 -5.21
CA ASN A 46 -9.50 25.37 -4.21
C ASN A 46 -8.92 24.36 -3.21
N LEU A 47 -7.68 23.93 -3.45
CA LEU A 47 -6.95 23.01 -2.55
C LEU A 47 -5.97 23.76 -1.65
N SER A 48 -6.25 25.03 -1.34
CA SER A 48 -5.52 25.76 -0.32
C SER A 48 -5.85 25.16 1.05
N PHE A 49 -4.82 24.83 1.82
CA PHE A 49 -4.97 24.43 3.23
C PHE A 49 -4.70 25.64 4.12
N GLU A 50 -5.19 26.79 3.69
CA GLU A 50 -4.96 28.11 4.28
C GLU A 50 -6.08 28.45 5.25
N LEU A 51 -5.72 29.09 6.35
CA LEU A 51 -6.65 29.69 7.29
C LEU A 51 -6.91 31.13 6.83
N GLU A 52 -8.03 31.34 6.15
CA GLU A 52 -8.39 32.66 5.61
C GLU A 52 -8.86 33.65 6.69
N HIS A 53 -9.35 33.14 7.82
CA HIS A 53 -9.90 33.95 8.90
C HIS A 53 -8.77 34.45 9.80
N ASP A 54 -8.79 35.73 10.13
CA ASP A 54 -7.86 36.32 11.07
C ASP A 54 -8.27 36.05 12.53
N ALA A 55 -7.39 36.43 13.45
CA ALA A 55 -7.64 36.25 14.87
C ALA A 55 -8.84 37.07 15.38
N GLU A 56 -9.21 38.17 14.71
CA GLU A 56 -10.35 39.02 15.10
C GLU A 56 -11.68 38.31 14.82
N ILE A 57 -11.84 37.76 13.62
CA ILE A 57 -13.04 37.00 13.26
C ILE A 57 -13.15 35.74 14.13
N ILE A 58 -12.04 35.00 14.28
CA ILE A 58 -12.02 33.78 15.11
C ILE A 58 -12.39 34.12 16.56
N ALA A 59 -11.83 35.20 17.13
CA ALA A 59 -12.15 35.65 18.48
C ALA A 59 -13.62 35.95 18.68
N ALA A 60 -14.25 36.63 17.72
CA ALA A 60 -15.68 36.91 17.75
C ALA A 60 -16.52 35.61 17.71
N ASP A 61 -16.13 34.63 16.89
CA ASP A 61 -16.87 33.38 16.74
C ASP A 61 -16.77 32.47 17.97
N VAL A 62 -15.59 32.39 18.60
CA VAL A 62 -15.37 31.53 19.78
C VAL A 62 -15.68 32.22 21.11
N GLY A 63 -15.88 33.54 21.10
CA GLY A 63 -16.14 34.33 22.31
C GLY A 63 -14.91 34.48 23.23
N ILE A 64 -13.70 34.52 22.66
CA ILE A 64 -12.43 34.68 23.38
C ILE A 64 -11.84 36.04 23.04
N HIS A 65 -11.10 36.66 23.97
CA HIS A 65 -10.44 37.95 23.72
C HIS A 65 -9.42 37.84 22.57
N PHE A 66 -9.40 38.84 21.69
CA PHE A 66 -8.55 38.87 20.49
C PHE A 66 -7.06 38.60 20.78
N GLU A 67 -6.47 39.29 21.76
CA GLU A 67 -5.05 39.12 22.09
C GLU A 67 -4.73 37.70 22.53
N LEU A 68 -5.65 37.06 23.26
CA LEU A 68 -5.50 35.69 23.71
C LEU A 68 -5.59 34.70 22.53
N VAL A 69 -6.53 34.90 21.60
CA VAL A 69 -6.61 34.09 20.37
C VAL A 69 -5.33 34.22 19.55
N GLN A 70 -4.85 35.45 19.33
CA GLN A 70 -3.62 35.70 18.59
C GLN A 70 -2.41 35.03 19.28
N GLU A 71 -2.31 35.13 20.61
CA GLU A 71 -1.26 34.45 21.38
C GLU A 71 -1.35 32.92 21.21
N MET A 72 -2.55 32.34 21.35
CA MET A 72 -2.76 30.89 21.20
C MET A 72 -2.40 30.42 19.79
N MET A 73 -2.82 31.14 18.74
CA MET A 73 -2.51 30.81 17.34
C MET A 73 -0.99 30.88 17.09
N THR A 74 -0.33 31.92 17.59
CA THR A 74 1.14 32.06 17.50
C THR A 74 1.84 30.88 18.16
N PHE A 75 1.39 30.50 19.37
CA PHE A 75 1.93 29.35 20.08
C PHE A 75 1.71 28.02 19.32
N MET A 76 0.57 27.84 18.65
CA MET A 76 0.33 26.65 17.83
C MET A 76 1.25 26.58 16.61
N VAL A 77 1.57 27.73 16.00
CA VAL A 77 2.57 27.83 14.91
C VAL A 77 3.97 27.49 15.45
N GLU A 78 4.37 28.04 16.59
CA GLU A 78 5.66 27.73 17.23
C GLU A 78 5.82 26.23 17.58
N LEU A 79 4.73 25.60 18.03
CA LEU A 79 4.71 24.15 18.26
C LEU A 79 4.77 23.34 16.97
N GLY A 80 4.58 23.95 15.79
CA GLY A 80 4.48 23.30 14.49
C GLY A 80 3.22 22.44 14.37
N LEU A 81 2.12 22.87 15.00
CA LEU A 81 0.78 22.36 14.71
C LEU A 81 0.29 22.92 13.38
N PHE A 82 0.51 24.22 13.18
CA PHE A 82 0.34 24.92 11.91
C PHE A 82 1.68 25.35 11.31
N GLU A 83 1.65 25.62 10.03
CA GLU A 83 2.75 26.21 9.26
C GLU A 83 2.39 27.67 8.95
N GLN A 84 3.34 28.60 8.96
CA GLN A 84 3.08 30.01 8.64
C GLN A 84 4.07 30.50 7.59
N GLU A 85 3.56 31.11 6.52
CA GLU A 85 4.36 31.69 5.44
C GLU A 85 3.73 32.99 4.96
N ASN A 86 4.51 34.07 4.86
CA ASN A 86 4.04 35.40 4.44
C ASN A 86 2.82 35.93 5.23
N GLY A 87 2.72 35.57 6.52
CA GLY A 87 1.58 35.95 7.36
C GLY A 87 0.35 35.04 7.22
N ILE A 88 0.35 34.10 6.29
CA ILE A 88 -0.74 33.14 6.07
C ILE A 88 -0.46 31.87 6.86
N ILE A 89 -1.43 31.43 7.66
CA ILE A 89 -1.37 30.18 8.42
C ILE A 89 -1.94 29.06 7.56
N THR A 90 -1.25 27.92 7.53
CA THR A 90 -1.64 26.73 6.78
C THR A 90 -1.54 25.46 7.61
N CYS A 91 -2.29 24.42 7.22
CA CYS A 91 -2.19 23.09 7.83
C CYS A 91 -2.01 22.00 6.76
N LEU A 92 -0.77 21.80 6.31
CA LEU A 92 -0.47 20.81 5.27
C LEU A 92 -0.71 19.37 5.72
N LYS A 93 -0.67 19.12 7.03
CA LYS A 93 -0.96 17.80 7.62
C LYS A 93 -2.42 17.38 7.37
N LEU A 94 -3.34 18.33 7.22
CA LEU A 94 -4.75 18.06 6.93
C LEU A 94 -4.93 17.35 5.59
N ALA A 95 -4.07 17.61 4.60
CA ALA A 95 -4.09 16.92 3.30
C ALA A 95 -4.05 15.39 3.43
N ARG A 96 -3.37 14.86 4.46
CA ARG A 96 -3.29 13.41 4.71
C ARG A 96 -4.54 12.83 5.37
N ARG A 97 -5.39 13.67 5.94
CA ARG A 97 -6.64 13.32 6.63
C ARG A 97 -7.87 13.53 5.74
N THR A 98 -7.67 13.91 4.48
CA THR A 98 -8.74 14.10 3.49
C THR A 98 -9.51 12.80 3.19
N ASP A 99 -10.74 12.97 2.70
CA ASP A 99 -11.54 11.85 2.21
C ASP A 99 -10.93 11.20 0.95
N GLU A 100 -11.44 10.03 0.57
CA GLU A 100 -10.88 9.29 -0.57
C GLU A 100 -11.00 10.07 -1.88
N TYR A 101 -12.08 10.84 -2.03
CA TYR A 101 -12.33 11.66 -3.21
C TYR A 101 -11.33 12.81 -3.32
N THR A 102 -11.19 13.65 -2.29
CA THR A 102 -10.24 14.77 -2.26
C THR A 102 -8.80 14.26 -2.32
N SER A 103 -8.51 13.13 -1.67
CA SER A 103 -7.23 12.43 -1.80
C SER A 103 -6.91 12.02 -3.25
N LYS A 104 -7.91 11.62 -4.05
CA LYS A 104 -7.71 11.29 -5.49
C LYS A 104 -7.41 12.54 -6.30
N ILE A 105 -8.14 13.64 -6.06
CA ILE A 105 -7.90 14.93 -6.73
C ILE A 105 -6.48 15.43 -6.42
N ILE A 106 -6.09 15.45 -5.14
CA ILE A 106 -4.75 15.88 -4.71
C ILE A 106 -3.64 15.05 -5.39
N LYS A 107 -3.86 13.73 -5.53
CA LYS A 107 -2.90 12.85 -6.23
C LYS A 107 -2.85 13.10 -7.73
N GLN A 108 -4.00 13.36 -8.36
CA GLN A 108 -4.09 13.65 -9.80
C GLN A 108 -3.41 14.97 -10.16
N LEU A 109 -3.46 15.98 -9.27
CA LEU A 109 -2.76 17.24 -9.47
C LEU A 109 -1.23 17.16 -9.28
N GLY A 110 -0.68 16.03 -8.84
CA GLY A 110 0.78 15.80 -8.76
C GLY A 110 1.49 16.53 -7.60
N SER A 111 0.93 17.61 -7.08
CA SER A 111 1.23 18.21 -5.78
C SER A 111 0.05 19.06 -5.34
N VAL A 112 -0.17 19.20 -4.03
CA VAL A 112 -0.93 20.36 -3.54
C VAL A 112 -0.19 21.60 -4.08
N PRO A 113 -0.86 22.60 -4.67
CA PRO A 113 -0.19 23.83 -5.06
C PRO A 113 0.28 24.52 -3.78
N ILE A 114 1.47 24.17 -3.32
CA ILE A 114 2.22 24.96 -2.36
C ILE A 114 2.70 26.14 -3.19
N LEU A 115 2.10 27.30 -2.99
CA LEU A 115 2.59 28.55 -3.57
C LEU A 115 3.86 29.00 -2.84
N SER A 116 4.86 28.12 -2.78
CA SER A 116 6.19 28.45 -2.30
C SER A 116 7.20 27.46 -2.85
N ARG A 117 8.01 27.96 -3.76
CA ARG A 117 9.24 27.33 -4.23
C ARG A 117 10.29 27.47 -3.13
N GLN A 118 10.23 26.64 -2.08
CA GLN A 118 11.39 26.34 -1.23
C GLN A 118 11.09 25.14 -0.32
N SER A 119 11.75 24.01 -0.59
CA SER A 119 11.80 22.88 0.34
C SER A 119 12.83 23.16 1.44
N PRO A 120 12.49 23.04 2.73
CA PRO A 120 13.48 22.81 3.77
C PRO A 120 14.01 21.39 3.65
N ASP A 121 15.31 21.31 3.89
CA ASP A 121 16.21 20.19 3.66
C ASP A 121 15.76 18.80 4.15
N LYS A 122 16.32 17.82 3.44
CA LYS A 122 16.21 16.38 3.69
C LYS A 122 16.52 16.03 5.16
N VAL A 123 15.50 15.72 5.94
CA VAL A 123 15.63 14.75 7.04
C VAL A 123 14.64 13.62 6.80
N ARG A 124 15.16 12.54 6.22
CA ARG A 124 14.45 11.30 5.91
C ARG A 124 14.16 10.57 7.23
N SER A 125 12.99 10.78 7.84
CA SER A 125 12.51 9.86 8.88
C SER A 125 12.13 8.54 8.21
N ASN A 126 12.81 7.45 8.56
CA ASN A 126 12.53 6.10 8.12
C ASN A 126 11.13 5.67 8.61
N ARG A 127 10.08 5.93 7.80
CA ARG A 127 8.80 5.24 7.92
C ARG A 127 8.41 4.72 6.53
N ARG A 128 8.74 3.45 6.29
CA ARG A 128 8.49 2.74 5.05
C ARG A 128 7.00 2.39 4.99
N GLU A 129 6.17 3.31 4.51
CA GLU A 129 4.84 3.00 3.99
C GLU A 129 4.96 2.74 2.49
N GLU A 130 4.95 1.46 2.12
CA GLU A 130 4.97 1.00 0.73
C GLU A 130 3.64 1.36 0.05
N LYS A 131 3.59 2.53 -0.60
CA LYS A 131 2.56 2.83 -1.59
C LYS A 131 2.98 2.30 -2.96
N ARG A 132 2.14 1.40 -3.47
CA ARG A 132 1.98 1.00 -4.88
C ARG A 132 2.32 2.17 -5.83
N LEU A 133 3.43 2.03 -6.53
CA LEU A 133 3.64 2.65 -7.83
C LEU A 133 3.63 1.52 -8.85
N GLU A 134 2.65 1.59 -9.75
CA GLU A 134 2.71 0.91 -11.03
C GLU A 134 3.95 1.42 -11.75
N GLN A 135 4.95 0.56 -11.91
CA GLN A 135 6.05 0.78 -12.79
C GLN A 135 6.03 -0.36 -13.79
N ASN A 136 5.68 -0.04 -15.03
CA ASN A 136 6.09 -0.80 -16.19
C ASN A 136 7.63 -0.89 -16.15
N ARG A 137 8.16 -1.95 -15.54
CA ARG A 137 9.54 -2.40 -15.74
C ARG A 137 9.50 -3.42 -16.87
N THR A 138 9.77 -2.94 -18.07
CA THR A 138 10.30 -3.75 -19.15
C THR A 138 11.70 -4.25 -18.74
N GLU A 139 11.87 -5.56 -18.89
CA GLU A 139 13.11 -6.30 -19.17
C GLU A 139 14.26 -6.32 -18.13
N GLY A 140 14.65 -7.55 -17.77
CA GLY A 140 16.04 -7.91 -17.52
C GLY A 140 16.48 -8.09 -16.06
N ASP A 141 16.15 -9.24 -15.45
CA ASP A 141 17.14 -10.10 -14.77
C ASP A 141 16.45 -11.43 -14.37
N TYR A 142 16.12 -12.27 -15.38
CA TYR A 142 15.68 -13.64 -15.10
C TYR A 142 16.92 -14.54 -15.10
N PRO A 143 17.00 -15.55 -14.21
CA PRO A 143 18.08 -16.52 -14.24
C PRO A 143 18.17 -17.18 -15.63
N PRO A 144 19.37 -17.44 -16.17
CA PRO A 144 19.54 -18.06 -17.49
C PRO A 144 18.90 -19.46 -17.58
N GLU A 145 18.67 -20.12 -16.45
CA GLU A 145 18.00 -21.41 -16.31
C GLU A 145 16.46 -21.33 -16.42
N LEU A 146 15.90 -20.12 -16.51
CA LEU A 146 14.46 -19.91 -16.66
C LEU A 146 14.08 -19.81 -18.14
N ASN A 147 13.15 -20.66 -18.57
CA ASN A 147 12.49 -20.51 -19.86
C ASN A 147 11.50 -19.34 -19.81
N VAL A 148 11.98 -18.17 -20.25
CA VAL A 148 11.20 -16.91 -20.26
C VAL A 148 9.85 -17.08 -20.97
N LYS A 149 9.81 -17.81 -22.08
CA LYS A 149 8.57 -18.05 -22.84
C LYS A 149 7.55 -18.88 -22.04
N ALA A 150 8.02 -19.86 -21.27
CA ALA A 150 7.15 -20.65 -20.39
C ALA A 150 6.58 -19.78 -19.27
N TRP A 151 7.44 -18.95 -18.69
CA TRP A 151 7.09 -18.06 -17.58
C TRP A 151 6.04 -17.01 -17.96
N GLU A 152 6.18 -16.38 -19.12
CA GLU A 152 5.21 -15.42 -19.64
C GLU A 152 3.84 -16.04 -19.86
N ARG A 153 3.78 -17.23 -20.48
CA ARG A 153 2.54 -17.98 -20.69
C ARG A 153 1.83 -18.33 -19.39
N TYR A 154 2.58 -18.66 -18.35
CA TYR A 154 2.00 -18.92 -17.02
C TYR A 154 1.41 -17.65 -16.40
N LEU A 155 2.06 -16.49 -16.55
CA LEU A 155 1.55 -15.21 -16.06
C LEU A 155 0.26 -14.79 -16.78
N GLU A 156 0.16 -15.06 -18.09
CA GLU A 156 -1.06 -14.84 -18.87
C GLU A 156 -2.20 -15.75 -18.39
N HIS A 157 -1.96 -17.06 -18.30
CA HIS A 157 -2.94 -18.02 -17.79
C HIS A 157 -3.50 -17.63 -16.41
N ARG A 158 -2.64 -17.15 -15.50
CA ARG A 158 -3.08 -16.66 -14.17
C ARG A 158 -4.00 -15.45 -14.24
N LYS A 159 -3.85 -14.58 -15.25
CA LYS A 159 -4.76 -13.45 -15.47
C LYS A 159 -6.11 -13.95 -15.98
N ASP A 160 -6.10 -14.91 -16.90
CA ASP A 160 -7.32 -15.47 -17.51
C ASP A 160 -8.20 -16.16 -16.46
N ILE A 161 -7.60 -16.94 -15.56
CA ILE A 161 -8.31 -17.59 -14.44
C ILE A 161 -8.62 -16.64 -13.27
N ARG A 162 -8.33 -15.33 -13.40
CA ARG A 162 -8.50 -14.30 -12.36
C ARG A 162 -7.88 -14.67 -11.00
N ALA A 163 -6.74 -15.37 -11.01
CA ALA A 163 -6.05 -15.74 -9.79
C ALA A 163 -5.50 -14.51 -9.05
N LYS A 164 -5.34 -14.62 -7.72
CA LYS A 164 -4.67 -13.57 -6.92
C LYS A 164 -3.28 -13.27 -7.52
N ARG A 165 -2.95 -11.97 -7.59
CA ARG A 165 -1.67 -11.48 -8.12
C ARG A 165 -0.51 -12.09 -7.33
N LEU A 166 0.51 -12.55 -8.05
CA LEU A 166 1.71 -13.10 -7.45
C LEU A 166 2.56 -11.96 -6.86
N THR A 167 2.87 -12.05 -5.56
CA THR A 167 3.78 -11.12 -4.87
C THR A 167 5.20 -11.31 -5.37
N ASP A 168 6.08 -10.32 -5.20
CA ASP A 168 7.46 -10.43 -5.70
C ASP A 168 8.24 -11.55 -5.01
N LYS A 169 7.98 -11.79 -3.72
CA LYS A 169 8.47 -12.98 -3.00
C LYS A 169 7.94 -14.29 -3.60
N GLY A 170 6.67 -14.32 -4.01
CA GLY A 170 6.06 -15.48 -4.65
C GLY A 170 6.60 -15.75 -6.05
N LYS A 171 6.91 -14.71 -6.83
CA LYS A 171 7.59 -14.83 -8.12
C LYS A 171 8.98 -15.44 -7.95
N ALA A 172 9.77 -14.91 -7.02
CA ALA A 172 11.12 -15.42 -6.75
C ALA A 172 11.09 -16.90 -6.35
N ALA A 173 10.20 -17.28 -5.42
CA ALA A 173 10.07 -18.68 -5.00
C ALA A 173 9.64 -19.62 -6.13
N ALA A 174 8.73 -19.17 -6.99
CA ALA A 174 8.30 -19.94 -8.16
C ALA A 174 9.44 -20.10 -9.18
N ILE A 175 10.17 -19.02 -9.48
CA ILE A 175 11.31 -19.02 -10.40
C ILE A 175 12.41 -19.97 -9.89
N SER A 176 12.81 -19.87 -8.61
CA SER A 176 13.84 -20.74 -8.02
C SER A 176 13.50 -22.22 -8.20
N LYS A 177 12.24 -22.59 -7.98
CA LYS A 177 11.77 -23.98 -8.12
C LYS A 177 11.63 -24.43 -9.57
N TRP A 178 11.39 -23.51 -10.51
CA TRP A 178 11.34 -23.84 -11.93
C TRP A 178 12.73 -24.05 -12.53
N CYS A 179 13.72 -23.28 -12.05
CA CYS A 179 15.12 -23.45 -12.44
C CYS A 179 15.71 -24.81 -12.02
N GLU A 180 15.07 -25.53 -11.09
CA GLU A 180 15.44 -26.92 -10.74
C GLU A 180 15.14 -27.92 -11.88
N SER A 181 14.35 -27.54 -12.88
CA SER A 181 13.90 -28.41 -13.96
C SER A 181 14.34 -27.90 -15.34
N SER A 182 14.46 -28.81 -16.31
CA SER A 182 14.84 -28.47 -17.67
C SER A 182 13.84 -27.52 -18.35
N HIS A 183 14.31 -26.72 -19.32
CA HIS A 183 13.46 -25.79 -20.07
C HIS A 183 12.25 -26.45 -20.75
N HIS A 184 12.39 -27.72 -21.15
CA HIS A 184 11.29 -28.50 -21.73
C HIS A 184 10.25 -28.87 -20.68
N ALA A 185 10.70 -29.33 -19.50
CA ALA A 185 9.81 -29.67 -18.39
C ALA A 185 9.03 -28.46 -17.89
N GLN A 186 9.65 -27.26 -17.87
CA GLN A 186 8.96 -26.00 -17.56
C GLN A 186 7.81 -25.73 -18.53
N MET A 187 8.03 -25.87 -19.85
CA MET A 187 6.99 -25.67 -20.86
C MET A 187 5.84 -26.69 -20.75
N CYS A 188 6.15 -27.97 -20.53
CA CYS A 188 5.14 -29.01 -20.37
C CYS A 188 4.27 -28.77 -19.13
N ALA A 189 4.88 -28.35 -18.01
CA ALA A 189 4.15 -28.02 -16.79
C ALA A 189 3.16 -26.86 -17.00
N VAL A 190 3.53 -25.86 -17.82
CA VAL A 190 2.65 -24.72 -18.13
C VAL A 190 1.50 -25.18 -18.99
N GLN A 191 1.76 -25.99 -20.02
CA GLN A 191 0.72 -26.52 -20.90
C GLN A 191 -0.31 -27.36 -20.13
N ASP A 192 0.16 -28.23 -19.24
CA ASP A 192 -0.70 -29.06 -18.36
C ASP A 192 -1.52 -28.19 -17.40
N SER A 193 -0.91 -27.14 -16.84
CA SER A 193 -1.60 -26.17 -15.98
C SER A 193 -2.68 -25.39 -16.71
N ILE A 194 -2.44 -25.02 -17.97
CA ILE A 194 -3.41 -24.32 -18.83
C ILE A 194 -4.58 -25.25 -19.15
N GLN A 195 -4.28 -26.46 -19.61
CA GLN A 195 -5.29 -27.45 -20.01
C GLN A 195 -6.23 -27.82 -18.84
N ASN A 196 -5.71 -27.88 -17.62
CA ASN A 196 -6.49 -28.24 -16.43
C ASN A 196 -7.01 -27.02 -15.63
N GLY A 197 -6.73 -25.79 -16.07
CA GLY A 197 -7.18 -24.58 -15.36
C GLY A 197 -6.51 -24.37 -13.99
N TYR A 198 -5.35 -24.98 -13.74
CA TYR A 198 -4.69 -24.91 -12.44
C TYR A 198 -3.97 -23.58 -12.22
N THR A 199 -3.97 -23.14 -10.96
CA THR A 199 -3.27 -21.92 -10.54
C THR A 199 -1.78 -22.17 -10.29
N GLY A 200 -1.38 -23.43 -10.07
CA GLY A 200 0.00 -23.86 -9.84
C GLY A 200 0.54 -24.59 -11.06
N CYS A 201 1.79 -24.28 -11.40
CA CYS A 201 2.50 -24.94 -12.50
C CYS A 201 3.80 -25.51 -11.93
N TRP A 202 3.89 -26.84 -11.90
CA TRP A 202 5.01 -27.57 -11.34
C TRP A 202 5.40 -28.70 -12.27
N PRO A 203 6.69 -28.87 -12.59
CA PRO A 203 7.19 -30.04 -13.30
C PRO A 203 6.75 -31.31 -12.56
N LYS A 204 6.22 -32.28 -13.31
CA LYS A 204 5.92 -33.60 -12.74
C LYS A 204 7.24 -34.14 -12.20
N LYS A 205 7.26 -34.55 -10.92
CA LYS A 205 8.41 -35.26 -10.34
C LYS A 205 8.77 -36.35 -11.33
N HIS A 206 10.04 -36.43 -11.72
CA HIS A 206 10.55 -37.52 -12.55
C HIS A 206 9.83 -38.80 -12.16
N GLU A 207 9.13 -39.42 -13.11
CA GLU A 207 8.67 -40.79 -12.90
C GLU A 207 9.90 -41.56 -12.44
N PRO A 208 9.84 -42.27 -11.29
CA PRO A 208 10.91 -43.19 -10.98
C PRO A 208 11.06 -44.08 -12.21
N GLN A 209 12.29 -44.17 -12.74
CA GLN A 209 12.67 -45.19 -13.72
C GLN A 209 11.93 -46.46 -13.35
N LEU A 210 11.18 -47.08 -14.28
CA LEU A 210 10.40 -48.29 -14.06
C LEU A 210 11.21 -49.27 -13.19
N ALA A 211 11.05 -49.18 -11.88
CA ALA A 211 11.52 -50.17 -10.96
C ALA A 211 10.50 -51.27 -11.16
N SER A 212 10.91 -52.30 -11.90
CA SER A 212 10.20 -53.56 -12.11
C SER A 212 9.11 -53.74 -11.05
N ARG A 213 7.85 -53.51 -11.44
CA ARG A 213 6.71 -53.69 -10.54
C ARG A 213 6.86 -55.10 -9.98
N LYS A 214 7.11 -55.23 -8.67
CA LYS A 214 7.12 -56.54 -8.03
C LYS A 214 5.73 -57.13 -8.26
N PRO A 215 5.62 -58.34 -8.84
CA PRO A 215 4.33 -58.94 -9.10
C PRO A 215 3.51 -59.01 -7.81
N SER A 216 2.24 -58.66 -7.93
CA SER A 216 1.24 -58.76 -6.87
C SER A 216 1.18 -60.19 -6.34
N TYR A 217 0.76 -60.37 -5.09
CA TYR A 217 0.49 -61.70 -4.51
C TYR A 217 -0.46 -62.52 -5.38
N ALA A 218 -1.46 -61.88 -6.00
CA ALA A 218 -2.38 -62.54 -6.92
C ALA A 218 -1.69 -63.02 -8.21
N GLU A 219 -0.79 -62.21 -8.76
CA GLU A 219 -0.02 -62.55 -9.98
C GLU A 219 0.98 -63.68 -9.71
N ASN A 220 1.56 -63.73 -8.50
CA ASN A 220 2.41 -64.84 -8.07
C ASN A 220 1.60 -66.13 -7.83
N LEU A 221 0.37 -66.03 -7.29
CA LEU A 221 -0.50 -67.18 -7.09
C LEU A 221 -0.95 -67.78 -8.43
N GLU A 222 -1.32 -66.96 -9.40
CA GLU A 222 -1.71 -67.43 -10.74
C GLU A 222 -0.54 -68.14 -11.44
N ALA A 223 0.68 -67.61 -11.32
CA ALA A 223 1.87 -68.26 -11.84
C ALA A 223 2.15 -69.61 -11.14
N GLU A 224 1.98 -69.69 -9.82
CA GLU A 224 2.18 -70.93 -9.04
C GLU A 224 1.09 -71.97 -9.34
N MET A 225 -0.15 -71.54 -9.59
CA MET A 225 -1.26 -72.41 -10.00
C MET A 225 -1.07 -72.96 -11.43
N GLN A 226 -0.52 -72.15 -12.33
CA GLN A 226 -0.15 -72.58 -13.68
C GLN A 226 1.02 -73.56 -13.67
N GLU A 227 2.04 -73.34 -12.82
CA GLU A 227 3.19 -74.23 -12.71
C GLU A 227 2.82 -75.59 -12.07
N LYS A 228 1.84 -75.60 -11.16
CA LYS A 228 1.31 -76.82 -10.53
C LYS A 228 0.23 -77.54 -11.35
N GLY A 229 -0.08 -77.07 -12.56
CA GLY A 229 -1.04 -77.71 -13.45
C GLY A 229 -2.47 -77.79 -12.89
N MET A 230 -2.84 -76.85 -12.00
CA MET A 230 -4.19 -76.73 -11.46
C MET A 230 -4.90 -75.56 -12.16
N VAL A 231 -5.25 -75.76 -13.43
CA VAL A 231 -6.26 -74.96 -14.12
C VAL A 231 -7.39 -75.88 -14.53
#